data_AF-A0A8B6DUX8-F1
#
_entry.id   AF-A0A8B6DUX8-F1
#
_cell.length_a   1.000
_cell.length_b   1.000
_cell.length_c   1.000
_cell.angle_alpha   90.00
_cell.angle_beta   90.00
_cell.angle_gamma   90.00
#
_symmetry.space_group_name_H-M   'P 1'
#
loop_
_entity.id
_entity.type
_entity.pdbx_description
1 polymer ?
#
loop_
_entity_poly.entity_id
_entity_poly.type
_entity_poly.pdbx_seq_one_letter_code
_entity_poly.pdbx_strand_id
1 'polypeptide(L)'
;MKDTQQALAKYGNLRLHKFASNCAEVMSAFHASDLASNLKDLDLECDSKPLQRSLGLSWDVNTDNFLFQLSSENKPITRRGILSTINSLYDPLGFLAPVIIQGKLLLRKIVSETVDWDQPLSDETAAMSGNLGEIL
;
A
#
# COMPACT_ATOMS: atom_id res chain seq x y z
N MET A 1 -22.56 -5.28 11.88
CA MET A 1 -21.31 -6.06 12.07
C MET A 1 -21.49 -7.24 13.02
N LYS A 2 -21.99 -7.06 14.27
CA LYS A 2 -22.25 -8.20 15.18
C LYS A 2 -23.27 -9.20 14.63
N ASP A 3 -24.38 -8.69 14.10
CA ASP A 3 -25.40 -9.54 13.46
C ASP A 3 -24.83 -10.30 12.26
N THR A 4 -23.94 -9.64 11.50
CA THR A 4 -23.21 -10.25 10.38
C THR A 4 -22.28 -11.37 10.85
N GLN A 5 -21.51 -11.15 11.92
CA GLN A 5 -20.65 -12.18 12.51
C GLN A 5 -21.47 -13.39 12.97
N GLN A 6 -22.62 -13.16 13.63
CA GLN A 6 -23.50 -14.23 14.08
C GLN A 6 -24.14 -14.98 12.92
N ALA A 7 -24.63 -14.27 11.89
CA ALA A 7 -25.23 -14.87 10.71
C ALA A 7 -24.21 -15.73 9.94
N LEU A 8 -22.99 -15.25 9.72
CA LEU A 8 -21.95 -16.00 9.03
C LEU A 8 -21.46 -17.21 9.83
N ALA A 9 -21.35 -17.08 11.16
CA ALA A 9 -21.05 -18.21 12.02
C ALA A 9 -22.14 -19.28 11.97
N LYS A 10 -23.41 -18.86 12.06
CA LYS A 10 -24.57 -19.77 12.12
C LYS A 10 -24.87 -20.45 10.79
N TYR A 11 -24.86 -19.70 9.69
CA TYR A 11 -25.32 -20.20 8.39
C TYR A 11 -24.16 -20.54 7.43
N GLY A 12 -23.00 -19.92 7.62
CA GLY A 12 -21.82 -20.13 6.77
C GLY A 12 -20.71 -20.96 7.41
N ASN A 13 -20.81 -21.29 8.70
CA ASN A 13 -19.70 -21.86 9.50
C ASN A 13 -18.40 -21.04 9.37
N LEU A 14 -18.54 -19.73 9.19
CA LEU A 14 -17.45 -18.78 9.01
C LEU A 14 -17.31 -17.91 10.26
N ARG A 15 -16.23 -18.12 11.00
CA ARG A 15 -15.88 -17.26 12.13
C ARG A 15 -15.12 -16.03 11.62
N LEU A 16 -15.74 -14.85 11.73
CA LEU A 16 -15.02 -13.60 11.53
C LEU A 16 -14.10 -13.31 12.72
N HIS A 17 -12.87 -12.92 12.42
CA HIS A 17 -11.82 -12.55 13.37
C HIS A 17 -10.87 -11.55 12.72
N LYS A 18 -9.87 -11.06 13.49
CA LYS A 18 -8.95 -9.97 13.11
C LYS A 18 -9.65 -8.63 12.84
N PHE A 19 -10.63 -8.28 13.67
CA PHE A 19 -11.27 -6.96 13.60
C PHE A 19 -10.26 -5.84 13.91
N ALA A 20 -10.33 -4.78 13.12
CA ALA A 20 -9.60 -3.53 13.29
C ALA A 20 -10.51 -2.37 12.87
N SER A 21 -10.46 -1.26 13.60
CA SER A 21 -11.26 -0.07 13.34
C SER A 21 -10.53 1.18 13.86
N ASN A 22 -10.75 2.31 13.20
CA ASN A 22 -10.34 3.62 13.70
C ASN A 22 -11.19 4.08 14.91
N CYS A 23 -12.36 3.48 15.14
CA CYS A 23 -13.28 3.83 16.23
C CYS A 23 -13.10 2.92 17.47
N ALA A 24 -12.84 3.53 18.63
CA ALA A 24 -12.65 2.81 19.90
C ALA A 24 -13.93 2.06 20.35
N GLU A 25 -15.10 2.65 20.17
CA GLU A 25 -16.39 2.02 20.50
C GLU A 25 -16.63 0.74 19.69
N VAL A 26 -16.20 0.73 18.42
CA VAL A 26 -16.29 -0.46 17.58
C VAL A 26 -15.32 -1.52 18.06
N MET A 27 -14.09 -1.14 18.45
CA MET A 27 -13.09 -2.08 18.95
C MET A 27 -13.51 -2.73 20.27
N SER A 28 -14.05 -1.96 21.21
CA SER A 28 -14.53 -2.48 22.51
C SER A 28 -15.78 -3.36 22.38
N ALA A 29 -16.49 -3.27 21.25
CA ALA A 29 -17.66 -4.08 21.00
C ALA A 29 -17.34 -5.56 20.73
N PHE A 30 -16.10 -5.91 20.37
CA PHE A 30 -15.69 -7.28 20.06
C PHE A 30 -14.80 -7.89 21.16
N HIS A 31 -14.79 -9.21 21.24
CA HIS A 31 -13.91 -9.92 22.19
C HIS A 31 -12.45 -9.79 21.75
N ALA A 32 -11.52 -9.64 22.71
CA ALA A 32 -10.09 -9.45 22.43
C ALA A 32 -9.49 -10.55 21.53
N SER A 33 -9.99 -11.79 21.63
CA SER A 33 -9.56 -12.90 20.76
C SER A 33 -9.84 -12.68 19.27
N ASP A 34 -10.88 -11.90 18.97
CA ASP A 34 -11.36 -11.62 17.62
C ASP A 34 -10.72 -10.34 17.03
N LEU A 35 -9.99 -9.56 17.82
CA LEU A 35 -9.25 -8.40 17.33
C LEU A 35 -7.99 -8.83 16.55
N ALA A 36 -7.49 -7.94 15.70
CA ALA A 36 -6.20 -8.15 15.01
C ALA A 36 -5.08 -8.39 16.03
N SER A 37 -4.13 -9.27 15.71
CA SER A 37 -3.14 -9.78 16.67
C SER A 37 -2.29 -8.70 17.34
N ASN A 38 -1.99 -7.61 16.64
CA ASN A 38 -1.27 -6.45 17.16
C ASN A 38 -2.17 -5.43 17.87
N LEU A 39 -3.49 -5.67 17.95
CA LEU A 39 -4.47 -4.83 18.65
C LEU A 39 -5.03 -5.50 19.92
N LYS A 40 -4.59 -6.72 20.26
CA LYS A 40 -5.16 -7.50 21.37
C LYS A 40 -4.77 -6.96 22.75
N ASP A 41 -3.54 -6.48 22.88
CA ASP A 41 -2.93 -6.05 24.14
C ASP A 41 -2.70 -4.53 24.16
N LEU A 42 -3.32 -3.79 23.24
CA LEU A 42 -3.11 -2.36 23.05
C LEU A 42 -4.11 -1.56 23.89
N ASP A 43 -3.63 -0.62 24.70
CA ASP A 43 -4.49 0.39 25.30
C ASP A 43 -4.88 1.43 24.23
N LEU A 44 -6.10 1.33 23.72
CA LEU A 44 -6.60 2.18 22.62
C LEU A 44 -6.65 3.67 22.95
N GLU A 45 -6.59 4.04 24.25
CA GLU A 45 -6.64 5.43 24.71
C GLU A 45 -5.24 6.03 24.93
N CYS A 46 -4.26 5.19 25.30
CA CYS A 46 -2.89 5.64 25.62
C CYS A 46 -1.85 5.32 24.54
N ASP A 47 -2.04 4.24 23.77
CA ASP A 47 -1.03 3.75 22.84
C ASP A 47 -1.32 4.17 21.39
N SER A 48 -0.26 4.44 20.63
CA SER A 48 -0.38 4.65 19.18
C SER A 48 -0.84 3.36 18.50
N LYS A 49 -1.93 3.40 17.73
CA LYS A 49 -2.41 2.20 17.02
C LYS A 49 -1.39 1.74 15.98
N PRO A 50 -1.02 0.46 15.96
CA PRO A 50 -0.07 -0.07 15.00
C PRO A 50 -0.66 -0.08 13.59
N LEU A 51 0.22 0.04 12.61
CA LEU A 51 -0.13 -0.05 11.20
C LEU A 51 -0.88 -1.36 10.91
N GLN A 52 -2.03 -1.25 10.26
CA GLN A 52 -2.85 -2.39 9.85
C GLN A 52 -2.71 -2.63 8.35
N ARG A 53 -3.31 -3.73 7.88
CA ARG A 53 -3.47 -3.98 6.45
C ARG A 53 -4.93 -4.11 6.10
N SER A 54 -5.33 -3.45 5.01
CA SER A 54 -6.66 -3.61 4.43
C SER A 54 -6.51 -3.65 2.91
N LEU A 55 -7.12 -4.66 2.28
CA LEU A 55 -7.06 -4.88 0.82
C LEU A 55 -5.62 -5.00 0.28
N GLY A 56 -4.67 -5.43 1.11
CA GLY A 56 -3.24 -5.53 0.79
C GLY A 56 -2.46 -4.20 0.91
N LEU A 57 -3.13 -3.10 1.21
CA LEU A 57 -2.52 -1.79 1.48
C LEU A 57 -2.17 -1.66 2.96
N SER A 58 -1.19 -0.81 3.27
CA SER A 58 -0.95 -0.34 4.63
C SER A 58 -2.03 0.67 5.01
N TRP A 59 -2.60 0.54 6.19
CA TRP A 59 -3.62 1.44 6.71
C TRP A 59 -3.20 1.94 8.10
N ASP A 60 -3.02 3.24 8.21
CA ASP A 60 -2.86 3.91 9.50
C ASP A 60 -4.23 4.15 10.11
N VAL A 61 -4.54 3.37 11.13
CA VAL A 61 -5.81 3.38 11.83
C VAL A 61 -6.04 4.68 12.62
N ASN A 62 -4.97 5.37 13.02
CA ASN A 62 -5.10 6.61 13.80
C ASN A 62 -5.58 7.76 12.93
N THR A 63 -4.99 7.88 11.74
CA THR A 63 -5.28 8.98 10.80
C THR A 63 -6.28 8.61 9.71
N ASP A 64 -6.72 7.35 9.69
CA ASP A 64 -7.60 6.76 8.67
C ASP A 64 -7.08 6.92 7.23
N ASN A 65 -5.76 6.76 7.06
CA ASN A 65 -5.10 6.93 5.77
C ASN A 65 -4.52 5.63 5.25
N PHE A 66 -4.65 5.39 3.95
CA PHE A 66 -3.86 4.39 3.25
C PHE A 66 -2.46 4.92 3.01
N LEU A 67 -1.46 4.11 3.36
CA LEU A 67 -0.06 4.42 3.15
C LEU A 67 0.48 3.61 1.98
N PHE A 68 1.20 4.29 1.11
CA PHE A 68 1.93 3.69 -0.01
C PHE A 68 3.41 3.87 0.24
N GLN A 69 4.17 2.79 0.09
CA GLN A 69 5.61 2.79 0.31
C GLN A 69 6.31 2.51 -1.00
N LEU A 70 7.24 3.39 -1.35
CA LEU A 70 8.20 3.15 -2.43
C LEU A 70 9.37 2.34 -1.88
N SER A 71 9.97 1.50 -2.72
CA SER A 71 11.23 0.86 -2.37
C SER A 71 12.31 1.92 -2.18
N SER A 72 12.91 2.00 -0.99
CA SER A 72 14.06 2.88 -0.72
C SER A 72 15.37 2.40 -1.37
N GLU A 73 15.33 1.29 -2.09
CA GLU A 73 16.45 0.78 -2.85
C GLU A 73 16.78 1.73 -4.00
N ASN A 74 18.03 2.22 -4.02
CA ASN A 74 18.57 2.94 -5.16
C ASN A 74 18.65 1.99 -6.36
N LYS A 75 17.63 2.03 -7.21
CA LYS A 75 17.58 1.26 -8.45
C LYS A 75 18.46 1.95 -9.50
N PRO A 76 19.21 1.18 -10.31
CA PRO A 76 19.97 1.74 -11.42
C PRO A 76 19.08 2.57 -12.34
N ILE A 77 19.59 3.67 -12.90
CA ILE A 77 18.89 4.47 -13.90
C ILE A 77 18.97 3.75 -15.26
N THR A 78 18.24 2.64 -15.34
CA THR A 78 18.07 1.78 -16.52
C THR A 78 16.58 1.59 -16.77
N ARG A 79 16.20 1.09 -17.94
CA ARG A 79 14.80 0.74 -18.24
C ARG A 79 14.22 -0.23 -17.21
N ARG A 80 15.01 -1.24 -16.84
CA ARG A 80 14.61 -2.22 -15.83
C ARG A 80 14.43 -1.57 -14.46
N GLY A 81 15.34 -0.67 -14.08
CA GLY A 81 15.24 0.05 -12.82
C GLY A 81 13.98 0.90 -12.73
N ILE A 82 13.70 1.70 -13.76
CA ILE A 82 12.50 2.56 -13.80
C ILE A 82 11.21 1.74 -13.82
N LEU A 83 11.14 0.69 -14.65
CA LEU A 83 10.00 -0.23 -14.65
C LEU A 83 9.78 -0.85 -13.27
N SER A 84 10.85 -1.29 -12.62
CA SER A 84 10.82 -1.85 -11.26
C SER A 84 10.35 -0.82 -10.23
N THR A 85 10.75 0.44 -10.34
CA THR A 85 10.26 1.52 -9.47
C THR A 85 8.76 1.70 -9.63
N ILE A 86 8.27 1.87 -10.87
CA ILE A 86 6.85 2.09 -11.16
C ILE A 86 6.00 0.91 -10.66
N ASN A 87 6.43 -0.32 -10.91
CA ASN A 87 5.70 -1.52 -10.52
C ASN A 87 5.85 -1.88 -9.03
N SER A 88 6.74 -1.22 -8.28
CA SER A 88 6.83 -1.42 -6.83
C SER A 88 5.66 -0.80 -6.07
N LEU A 89 4.96 0.16 -6.69
CA LEU A 89 3.74 0.75 -6.15
C LEU A 89 2.55 -0.21 -6.33
N TYR A 90 2.18 -0.86 -5.23
CA TYR A 90 0.98 -1.70 -5.19
C TYR A 90 -0.27 -0.83 -4.99
N ASP A 91 -1.10 -0.71 -6.03
CA ASP A 91 -2.33 0.08 -6.02
C ASP A 91 -3.51 -0.70 -6.62
N PRO A 92 -4.13 -1.62 -5.85
CA PRO A 92 -5.24 -2.43 -6.33
C PRO A 92 -6.55 -1.63 -6.51
N LEU A 93 -6.64 -0.43 -5.93
CA LEU A 93 -7.85 0.40 -5.93
C LEU A 93 -7.77 1.60 -6.88
N GLY A 94 -6.59 1.90 -7.41
CA GLY A 94 -6.37 3.01 -8.34
C GLY A 94 -6.16 4.37 -7.65
N PHE A 95 -5.87 4.42 -6.35
CA PHE A 95 -5.65 5.69 -5.63
C PHE A 95 -4.42 6.45 -6.14
N LEU A 96 -3.38 5.74 -6.56
CA LEU A 96 -2.17 6.29 -7.14
C LEU A 96 -2.21 6.34 -8.67
N ALA A 97 -3.35 6.07 -9.31
CA ALA A 97 -3.46 6.05 -10.77
C ALA A 97 -2.89 7.32 -11.44
N PRO A 98 -3.15 8.56 -10.96
CA PRO A 98 -2.57 9.77 -11.56
C PRO A 98 -1.04 9.76 -11.56
N VAL A 99 -0.44 9.27 -10.48
CA VAL A 99 1.01 9.20 -10.26
C VAL A 99 1.64 8.07 -11.09
N ILE A 100 1.05 6.87 -11.04
CA ILE A 100 1.51 5.69 -11.78
C ILE A 100 1.45 5.94 -13.30
N ILE A 101 0.44 6.66 -13.78
CA ILE A 101 0.31 6.99 -15.21
C ILE A 101 1.48 7.87 -15.68
N GLN A 102 1.92 8.85 -14.89
CA GLN A 102 3.10 9.66 -15.25
C GLN A 102 4.35 8.79 -15.40
N GLY A 103 4.56 7.86 -14.45
CA GLY A 103 5.64 6.88 -14.54
C GLY A 103 5.56 6.03 -15.81
N LYS A 104 4.37 5.50 -16.13
CA LYS A 104 4.14 4.70 -17.35
C LYS A 104 4.36 5.50 -18.63
N LEU A 105 4.00 6.79 -18.65
CA LEU A 105 4.26 7.68 -19.79
C LEU A 105 5.76 7.90 -20.01
N LEU A 106 6.52 8.08 -18.93
CA LEU A 106 7.98 8.16 -19.01
C LEU A 106 8.59 6.84 -19.51
N LEU A 107 8.19 5.72 -18.93
CA LEU A 107 8.63 4.39 -19.38
C LEU A 107 8.37 4.19 -20.88
N ARG A 108 7.20 4.61 -21.37
CA ARG A 108 6.88 4.55 -22.80
C ARG A 108 7.86 5.36 -23.67
N LYS A 109 8.27 6.54 -23.23
CA LYS A 109 9.26 7.37 -23.93
C LYS A 109 10.62 6.66 -23.98
N ILE A 110 11.08 6.18 -22.83
CA ILE A 110 12.39 5.51 -22.73
C ILE A 110 12.43 4.24 -23.58
N VAL A 111 11.37 3.42 -23.53
CA VAL A 111 11.27 2.18 -24.32
C VAL A 111 11.31 2.44 -25.83
N SER A 112 10.92 3.62 -26.29
CA SER A 112 10.97 3.97 -27.72
C SER A 112 12.39 4.16 -28.28
N GLU A 113 13.40 4.31 -27.42
CA GLU A 113 14.81 4.36 -27.84
C GLU A 113 15.35 2.95 -28.14
N THR A 114 16.51 2.83 -28.79
CA THR A 114 17.16 1.53 -29.05
C THR A 114 18.21 1.19 -27.98
N VAL A 115 17.83 1.29 -26.70
CA VAL A 115 18.71 1.03 -25.55
C VAL A 115 18.35 -0.32 -24.91
N ASP A 116 19.33 -1.08 -24.43
CA ASP A 116 19.04 -2.35 -23.77
C ASP A 116 18.46 -2.16 -22.35
N TRP A 117 17.83 -3.20 -21.79
CA TRP A 117 17.11 -3.12 -20.51
C TRP A 117 17.98 -2.75 -19.31
N ASP A 118 19.22 -3.21 -19.33
CA ASP A 118 20.21 -3.05 -18.25
C ASP A 118 21.27 -1.99 -18.58
N GLN A 119 21.17 -1.33 -19.74
CA GLN A 119 22.06 -0.26 -20.12
C GLN A 119 21.64 1.06 -19.44
N PRO A 120 22.59 1.84 -18.88
CA PRO A 120 22.31 3.16 -18.34
C PRO A 120 21.67 4.09 -19.37
N LEU A 121 20.72 4.89 -18.93
CA LEU A 121 20.09 5.93 -19.74
C LEU A 121 21.04 7.12 -19.94
N SER A 122 20.87 7.85 -21.05
CA SER A 122 21.63 9.08 -21.32
C SER A 122 21.29 10.19 -20.32
N ASP A 123 22.18 11.15 -20.11
CA ASP A 123 21.97 12.22 -19.12
C ASP A 123 20.67 13.02 -19.35
N GLU A 124 20.25 13.21 -20.60
CA GLU A 124 18.99 13.88 -20.95
C GLU A 124 17.76 13.08 -20.50
N THR A 125 17.77 11.76 -20.68
CA THR A 125 16.66 10.86 -20.31
C THR A 125 16.69 10.53 -18.81
N ALA A 126 17.88 10.48 -18.21
CA ALA A 126 18.09 10.39 -16.77
C ALA A 126 17.57 11.64 -16.04
N ALA A 127 17.78 12.85 -16.57
CA ALA A 127 17.22 14.08 -15.99
C ALA A 127 15.68 14.06 -15.96
N MET A 128 15.03 13.49 -16.97
CA MET A 128 13.57 13.29 -16.96
C MET A 128 13.12 12.26 -15.92
N SER A 129 13.98 11.29 -15.59
CA SER A 129 13.71 10.28 -14.55
C SER A 129 13.97 10.80 -13.13
N GLY A 130 14.84 11.79 -12.94
CA GLY A 130 15.05 12.46 -11.65
C GLY A 130 13.77 13.08 -11.08
N ASN A 131 12.92 13.62 -11.96
CA ASN A 131 11.59 14.11 -11.60
C ASN A 131 10.62 13.01 -11.14
N LEU A 132 10.90 11.71 -11.37
CA LEU A 132 10.07 10.65 -10.82
C LEU A 132 10.14 10.60 -9.29
N GLY A 133 11.30 10.94 -8.68
CA GLY A 133 11.42 10.97 -7.22
C GLY A 133 10.71 12.18 -6.57
N GLU A 134 10.35 13.19 -7.37
CA GLU A 134 9.54 14.34 -6.93
C GLU A 134 8.04 14.16 -7.24
N ILE A 135 7.71 13.26 -8.17
CA ILE A 135 6.33 12.95 -8.61
C ILE A 135 5.76 11.72 -7.87
N LEU A 136 6.61 10.77 -7.46
CA LEU A 136 6.28 9.59 -6.65
C LEU A 136 6.51 9.89 -5.16
#